data_AF-A0A9E0CMI6-F1
#
_entry.id   AF-A0A9E0CMI6-F1
#
_cell.length_a   1.000
_cell.length_b   1.000
_cell.length_c   1.000
_cell.angle_alpha   90.00
_cell.angle_beta   90.00
_cell.angle_gamma   90.00
#
_symmetry.space_group_name_H-M   'P 1'
#
loop_
_entity.id
_entity.type
_entity.pdbx_description
1 polymer ?
#
loop_
_entity_poly.entity_id
_entity_poly.type
_entity_poly.pdbx_seq_one_letter_code
_entity_poly.pdbx_strand_id
1 'polypeptide(L)'
;MDDGDEAEPTGLPGPAARPVLDGLRLTLFEALSSKRPVLGQMYLGALAALDRGDPESLAQSAHSMRELLEKLPTYVEGIPQERRSPSLTEAARNLATSFNQAKDTSGCWTDDDWRGEIDASLRKLLRKGLPSFLAVAAAMKPPRRTERAELLRRVDNGPLPMPAVVEELRIAEWEVYSGFFQGVSHHTRETSTEEVANMMRRCEQFLLDRLVPRTFENRAAIAAIIAEVEHGK
;
A
#
# COMPACT_ATOMS: atom_id res chain seq x y z
N MET A 1 44.79 -21.37 39.90
CA MET A 1 43.37 -21.09 40.21
C MET A 1 42.90 -20.20 39.09
N ASP A 2 41.81 -20.64 38.50
CA ASP A 2 41.38 -20.46 37.12
C ASP A 2 40.60 -19.14 36.99
N ASP A 3 41.15 -18.17 36.26
CA ASP A 3 40.45 -16.94 35.88
C ASP A 3 39.66 -17.24 34.61
N GLY A 4 38.38 -17.62 34.81
CA GLY A 4 37.40 -17.78 33.75
C GLY A 4 37.01 -16.43 33.17
N ASP A 5 37.63 -16.08 32.04
CA ASP A 5 37.21 -15.00 31.16
C ASP A 5 36.27 -15.58 30.08
N GLU A 6 35.00 -15.75 30.43
CA GLU A 6 33.95 -16.06 29.46
C GLU A 6 33.68 -14.79 28.63
N ALA A 7 34.35 -14.69 27.49
CA ALA A 7 34.01 -13.72 26.46
C ALA A 7 32.60 -13.99 25.93
N GLU A 8 31.63 -13.15 26.31
CA GLU A 8 30.31 -13.10 25.68
C GLU A 8 30.45 -12.84 24.17
N PRO A 9 29.82 -13.64 23.29
CA PRO A 9 29.75 -13.30 21.88
C PRO A 9 28.77 -12.14 21.71
N THR A 10 29.28 -10.91 21.76
CA THR A 10 28.59 -9.70 21.29
C THR A 10 28.50 -9.70 19.77
N GLY A 11 27.74 -10.66 19.23
CA GLY A 11 27.35 -10.73 17.83
C GLY A 11 26.28 -9.70 17.54
N LEU A 12 26.62 -8.41 17.59
CA LEU A 12 25.79 -7.40 16.94
C LEU A 12 25.72 -7.77 15.45
N PRO A 13 24.52 -7.87 14.85
CA PRO A 13 24.41 -8.11 13.43
C PRO A 13 25.13 -6.97 12.72
N GLY A 14 26.15 -7.33 11.93
CA GLY A 14 26.89 -6.39 11.09
C GLY A 14 25.94 -5.61 10.16
N PRO A 15 26.40 -4.50 9.57
CA PRO A 15 25.57 -3.72 8.66
C PRO A 15 24.98 -4.65 7.61
N ALA A 16 23.64 -4.71 7.56
CA ALA A 16 22.93 -5.54 6.60
C ALA A 16 23.49 -5.28 5.20
N ALA A 17 24.03 -6.31 4.57
CA ALA A 17 24.56 -6.22 3.22
C ALA A 17 23.48 -5.61 2.32
N ARG A 18 23.85 -4.59 1.53
CA ARG A 18 22.91 -4.04 0.56
C ARG A 18 22.54 -5.14 -0.44
N PRO A 19 21.25 -5.32 -0.75
CA PRO A 19 20.83 -6.33 -1.71
C PRO A 19 21.45 -6.05 -3.08
N VAL A 20 21.82 -7.11 -3.79
CA VAL A 20 22.33 -6.99 -5.16
C VAL A 20 21.15 -6.68 -6.08
N LEU A 21 21.23 -5.55 -6.78
CA LEU A 21 20.20 -5.11 -7.71
C LEU A 21 20.60 -5.52 -9.13
N ASP A 22 19.76 -6.33 -9.78
CA ASP A 22 19.83 -6.48 -11.23
C ASP A 22 19.32 -5.20 -11.93
N GLY A 23 19.43 -5.15 -13.26
CA GLY A 23 19.04 -3.97 -14.03
C GLY A 23 17.59 -3.52 -13.77
N LEU A 24 16.66 -4.47 -13.63
CA LEU A 24 15.24 -4.17 -13.40
C LEU A 24 15.04 -3.54 -12.03
N ARG A 25 15.62 -4.15 -10.99
CA ARG A 25 15.50 -3.68 -9.60
C ARG A 25 16.21 -2.34 -9.38
N LEU A 26 17.35 -2.13 -10.04
CA LEU A 26 18.05 -0.84 -10.01
C LEU A 26 17.19 0.26 -10.63
N THR A 27 16.63 0.03 -11.82
CA THR A 27 15.75 1.01 -12.48
C THR A 27 14.54 1.34 -11.61
N LEU A 28 13.92 0.34 -10.97
CA LEU A 28 12.79 0.59 -10.08
C LEU A 28 13.20 1.38 -8.84
N PHE A 29 14.32 1.03 -8.22
CA PHE A 29 14.86 1.74 -7.07
C PHE A 29 15.11 3.23 -7.40
N GLU A 30 15.73 3.52 -8.54
CA GLU A 30 15.98 4.89 -9.00
C GLU A 30 14.68 5.63 -9.29
N ALA A 31 13.74 4.99 -9.99
CA ALA A 31 12.43 5.56 -10.28
C ALA A 31 11.68 5.94 -8.99
N LEU A 32 11.63 5.03 -8.00
CA LEU A 32 10.99 5.28 -6.71
C LEU A 32 11.71 6.37 -5.92
N SER A 33 13.04 6.33 -5.87
CA SER A 33 13.87 7.31 -5.15
C SER A 33 13.74 8.72 -5.74
N SER A 34 13.62 8.82 -7.07
CA SER A 34 13.40 10.09 -7.77
C SER A 34 12.07 10.75 -7.38
N LYS A 35 11.03 9.95 -7.08
CA LYS A 35 9.76 10.48 -6.55
C LYS A 35 9.95 10.88 -5.09
N ARG A 36 10.38 9.95 -4.24
CA ARG A 36 10.78 10.21 -2.85
C ARG A 36 11.79 9.16 -2.36
N PRO A 37 12.88 9.58 -1.68
CA PRO A 37 13.88 8.65 -1.14
C PRO A 37 13.30 7.55 -0.24
N VAL A 38 12.25 7.85 0.54
CA VAL A 38 11.62 6.88 1.45
C VAL A 38 11.00 5.69 0.72
N LEU A 39 10.49 5.89 -0.51
CA LEU A 39 9.92 4.80 -1.31
C LEU A 39 11.01 3.83 -1.78
N GLY A 40 12.16 4.36 -2.21
CA GLY A 40 13.33 3.55 -2.52
C GLY A 40 13.84 2.77 -1.30
N GLN A 41 13.81 3.37 -0.11
CA GLN A 41 14.19 2.70 1.13
C GLN A 41 13.24 1.56 1.52
N MET A 42 11.93 1.76 1.38
CA MET A 42 10.94 0.69 1.60
C MET A 42 11.20 -0.48 0.65
N TYR A 43 11.47 -0.20 -0.62
CA TYR A 43 11.78 -1.23 -1.61
C TYR A 43 13.09 -1.98 -1.28
N LEU A 44 14.17 -1.27 -0.96
CA LEU A 44 15.43 -1.90 -0.53
C LEU A 44 15.27 -2.73 0.74
N GLY A 45 14.45 -2.25 1.70
CA GLY A 45 14.11 -3.00 2.90
C GLY A 45 13.40 -4.31 2.59
N ALA A 46 12.51 -4.31 1.59
CA ALA A 46 11.83 -5.52 1.13
C ALA A 46 12.81 -6.55 0.56
N LEU A 47 13.76 -6.09 -0.27
CA LEU A 47 14.78 -6.95 -0.87
C LEU A 47 15.75 -7.50 0.19
N ALA A 48 16.26 -6.64 1.07
CA ALA A 48 17.18 -7.03 2.13
C ALA A 48 16.54 -8.02 3.11
N ALA A 49 15.25 -7.82 3.45
CA ALA A 49 14.51 -8.77 4.28
C ALA A 49 14.38 -10.13 3.59
N LEU A 50 14.09 -10.16 2.29
CA LEU A 50 13.97 -11.40 1.53
C LEU A 50 15.30 -12.15 1.45
N ASP A 51 16.40 -11.44 1.25
CA ASP A 51 17.75 -12.03 1.12
C ASP A 51 18.30 -12.59 2.44
N ARG A 52 17.81 -12.12 3.60
CA ARG A 52 18.26 -12.59 4.92
C ARG A 52 17.93 -14.05 5.20
N GLY A 53 16.81 -14.56 4.69
CA GLY A 53 16.40 -15.95 4.84
C GLY A 53 16.07 -16.42 6.28
N ASP A 54 15.94 -15.51 7.25
CA ASP A 54 15.48 -15.86 8.60
C ASP A 54 13.96 -16.12 8.65
N PRO A 55 13.39 -16.67 9.74
CA PRO A 55 11.98 -17.08 9.79
C PRO A 55 10.97 -15.97 9.45
N GLU A 56 11.33 -14.71 9.72
CA GLU A 56 10.47 -13.55 9.50
C GLU A 56 10.78 -12.80 8.20
N SER A 57 11.76 -13.26 7.42
CA SER A 57 12.20 -12.65 6.16
C SER A 57 11.04 -12.37 5.20
N LEU A 58 10.14 -13.35 5.01
CA LEU A 58 9.01 -13.25 4.09
C LEU A 58 7.96 -12.22 4.57
N ALA A 59 7.61 -12.26 5.86
CA ALA A 59 6.64 -11.34 6.44
C ALA A 59 7.16 -9.90 6.44
N GLN A 60 8.43 -9.70 6.78
CA GLN A 60 9.09 -8.38 6.75
C GLN A 60 9.23 -7.85 5.33
N SER A 61 9.63 -8.70 4.38
CA SER A 61 9.70 -8.33 2.96
C SER A 61 8.33 -7.90 2.43
N ALA A 62 7.29 -8.68 2.71
CA ALA A 62 5.92 -8.37 2.33
C ALA A 62 5.39 -7.10 3.02
N HIS A 63 5.74 -6.87 4.29
CA HIS A 63 5.37 -5.65 4.99
C HIS A 63 5.94 -4.41 4.29
N SER A 64 7.22 -4.43 3.95
CA SER A 64 7.88 -3.32 3.24
C SER A 64 7.26 -3.07 1.86
N MET A 65 6.91 -4.11 1.10
CA MET A 65 6.19 -3.97 -0.17
C MET A 65 4.76 -3.42 0.01
N ARG A 66 4.06 -3.86 1.06
CA ARG A 66 2.72 -3.35 1.40
C ARG A 66 2.78 -1.85 1.69
N GLU A 67 3.73 -1.42 2.52
CA GLU A 67 3.93 0.00 2.83
C GLU A 67 4.31 0.80 1.59
N LEU A 68 5.19 0.28 0.73
CA LEU A 68 5.53 0.90 -0.54
C LEU A 68 4.27 1.17 -1.39
N LEU A 69 3.44 0.14 -1.61
CA LEU A 69 2.21 0.28 -2.38
C LEU A 69 1.21 1.23 -1.69
N GLU A 70 1.08 1.16 -0.36
CA GLU A 70 0.18 2.06 0.38
C GLU A 70 0.59 3.53 0.24
N LYS A 71 1.90 3.83 0.30
CA LYS A 71 2.39 5.21 0.30
C LYS A 71 2.62 5.77 -1.11
N LEU A 72 2.80 4.94 -2.13
CA LEU A 72 3.09 5.39 -3.48
C LEU A 72 2.10 6.45 -4.01
N PRO A 73 0.76 6.30 -3.86
CA PRO A 73 -0.20 7.33 -4.29
C PRO A 73 0.02 8.69 -3.63
N THR A 74 0.48 8.73 -2.38
CA THR A 74 0.65 9.99 -1.63
C THR A 74 1.79 10.87 -2.16
N TYR A 75 2.70 10.29 -2.94
CA TYR A 75 3.90 10.96 -3.42
C TYR A 75 3.90 11.23 -4.92
N VAL A 76 2.83 10.85 -5.63
CA VAL A 76 2.62 11.28 -7.01
C VAL A 76 1.97 12.67 -7.00
N GLU A 77 2.61 13.61 -7.68
CA GLU A 77 2.22 15.02 -7.66
C GLU A 77 0.75 15.23 -8.07
N GLY A 78 0.07 16.08 -7.30
CA GLY A 78 -1.29 16.56 -7.54
C GLY A 78 -2.43 15.57 -7.22
N ILE A 79 -2.13 14.41 -6.62
CA ILE A 79 -3.16 13.64 -5.90
C ILE A 79 -3.47 14.42 -4.62
N PRO A 80 -4.73 14.87 -4.39
CA PRO A 80 -5.07 15.59 -3.18
C PRO A 80 -4.73 14.71 -1.97
N GLN A 81 -3.79 15.15 -1.13
CA GLN A 81 -3.61 14.50 0.16
C GLN A 81 -4.83 14.83 1.00
N GLU A 82 -5.64 13.82 1.34
CA GLU A 82 -6.84 14.03 2.15
C GLU A 82 -6.45 14.78 3.43
N ARG A 83 -7.05 15.96 3.63
CA ARG A 83 -7.14 16.57 4.96
C ARG A 83 -7.80 15.53 5.85
N ARG A 84 -7.19 15.24 7.02
CA ARG A 84 -7.66 14.29 8.03
C ARG A 84 -9.20 14.24 8.10
N SER A 85 -9.79 13.32 7.35
CA SER A 85 -11.21 13.00 7.47
C SER A 85 -11.40 12.34 8.85
N PRO A 86 -12.54 12.56 9.53
CA PRO A 86 -12.83 11.87 10.78
C PRO A 86 -12.72 10.37 10.55
N SER A 87 -11.91 9.71 11.37
CA SER A 87 -11.61 8.28 11.21
C SER A 87 -12.85 7.42 11.46
N LEU A 88 -12.90 6.22 10.86
CA LEU A 88 -13.96 5.24 11.16
C LEU A 88 -14.06 4.96 12.66
N THR A 89 -12.91 4.92 13.35
CA THR A 89 -12.82 4.75 14.80
C THR A 89 -13.52 5.87 15.56
N GLU A 90 -13.34 7.12 15.14
CA GLU A 90 -14.00 8.28 15.73
C GLU A 90 -15.50 8.29 15.43
N ALA A 91 -15.90 7.98 14.19
CA ALA A 91 -17.30 7.86 13.82
C ALA A 91 -18.01 6.73 14.58
N ALA A 92 -17.35 5.59 14.77
CA ALA A 92 -17.86 4.47 15.57
C ALA A 92 -18.00 4.87 17.05
N ARG A 93 -17.01 5.57 17.61
CA ARG A 93 -17.08 6.08 18.99
C ARG A 93 -18.26 7.05 19.16
N ASN A 94 -18.45 7.97 18.21
CA ASN A 94 -19.56 8.93 18.25
C ASN A 94 -20.93 8.26 18.12
N LEU A 95 -21.04 7.22 17.29
CA LEU A 95 -22.24 6.39 17.20
C LEU A 95 -22.50 5.65 18.52
N ALA A 96 -21.47 5.04 19.12
CA ALA A 96 -21.59 4.35 20.40
C ALA A 96 -22.05 5.29 21.52
N THR A 97 -21.48 6.50 21.60
CA THR A 97 -21.93 7.54 22.54
C THR A 97 -23.39 7.91 22.31
N SER A 98 -23.79 8.11 21.05
CA SER A 98 -25.18 8.46 20.70
C SER A 98 -26.15 7.32 21.00
N PHE A 99 -25.72 6.07 20.82
CA PHE A 99 -26.49 4.87 21.11
C PHE A 99 -26.70 4.70 22.62
N ASN A 100 -25.64 4.81 23.42
CA ASN A 100 -25.73 4.73 24.88
C ASN A 100 -26.59 5.87 25.44
N GLN A 101 -26.41 7.09 24.95
CA GLN A 101 -27.26 8.21 25.35
C GLN A 101 -28.74 7.96 25.00
N ALA A 102 -29.02 7.36 23.84
CA ALA A 102 -30.39 6.99 23.48
C ALA A 102 -30.94 5.94 24.45
N LYS A 103 -30.15 4.92 24.84
CA LYS A 103 -30.57 3.93 25.86
C LYS A 103 -30.92 4.58 27.19
N ASP A 104 -30.08 5.50 27.66
CA ASP A 104 -30.23 6.13 28.98
C ASP A 104 -31.44 7.09 29.06
N THR A 105 -31.85 7.66 27.92
CA THR A 105 -32.84 8.74 27.86
C THR A 105 -34.12 8.37 27.13
N SER A 106 -34.22 7.14 26.62
CA SER A 106 -35.37 6.67 25.87
C SER A 106 -36.31 5.89 26.76
N GLY A 107 -37.60 6.24 26.73
CA GLY A 107 -38.65 5.41 27.33
C GLY A 107 -38.88 4.11 26.58
N CYS A 108 -38.40 4.02 25.33
CA CYS A 108 -38.48 2.81 24.51
C CYS A 108 -37.43 1.75 24.87
N TRP A 109 -36.42 2.04 25.70
CA TRP A 109 -35.41 1.06 26.07
C TRP A 109 -35.81 0.37 27.37
N THR A 110 -36.22 -0.89 27.29
CA THR A 110 -36.74 -1.68 28.41
C THR A 110 -36.20 -3.09 28.35
N ASP A 111 -35.76 -3.65 29.48
CA ASP A 111 -35.27 -5.04 29.58
C ASP A 111 -34.23 -5.40 28.51
N ASP A 112 -33.29 -4.48 28.28
CA ASP A 112 -32.24 -4.58 27.24
C ASP A 112 -32.73 -4.69 25.78
N ASP A 113 -33.93 -4.18 25.51
CA ASP A 113 -34.54 -4.21 24.18
C ASP A 113 -35.29 -2.88 23.86
N TRP A 114 -35.48 -2.59 22.57
CA TRP A 114 -36.25 -1.44 22.12
C TRP A 114 -37.73 -1.83 21.91
N ARG A 115 -38.64 -1.30 22.72
CA ARG A 115 -40.06 -1.62 22.71
C ARG A 115 -40.94 -0.36 22.68
N GLY A 116 -42.15 -0.51 22.16
CA GLY A 116 -43.14 0.57 22.08
C GLY A 116 -42.91 1.52 20.90
N GLU A 117 -43.53 2.70 20.97
CA GLU A 117 -43.45 3.71 19.91
C GLU A 117 -42.12 4.44 19.95
N ILE A 118 -41.54 4.74 18.77
CA ILE A 118 -40.26 5.44 18.65
C ILE A 118 -40.36 6.85 19.25
N ASP A 119 -39.71 7.06 20.39
CA ASP A 119 -39.64 8.35 21.06
C ASP A 119 -38.63 9.31 20.45
N ALA A 120 -38.45 10.49 21.05
CA ALA A 120 -37.54 11.51 20.56
C ALA A 120 -36.06 11.08 20.58
N SER A 121 -35.66 10.30 21.58
CA SER A 121 -34.28 9.86 21.82
C SER A 121 -33.87 8.81 20.78
N LEU A 122 -34.69 7.78 20.57
CA LEU A 122 -34.47 6.77 19.53
C LEU A 122 -34.57 7.40 18.12
N ARG A 123 -35.51 8.31 17.90
CA ARG A 123 -35.63 9.02 16.61
C ARG A 123 -34.40 9.86 16.28
N LYS A 124 -33.77 10.49 17.27
CA LYS A 124 -32.52 11.25 17.08
C LYS A 124 -31.38 10.32 16.67
N LEU A 125 -31.25 9.17 17.31
CA LEU A 125 -30.26 8.14 16.94
C LEU A 125 -30.47 7.68 15.49
N LEU A 126 -31.69 7.31 15.12
CA LEU A 126 -32.02 6.79 13.79
C LEU A 126 -31.90 7.84 12.67
N ARG A 127 -32.22 9.11 12.95
CA ARG A 127 -32.19 10.18 11.93
C ARG A 127 -30.85 10.92 11.85
N LYS A 128 -30.05 10.92 12.91
CA LYS A 128 -28.78 11.68 12.95
C LYS A 128 -27.57 10.79 13.21
N GLY A 129 -27.61 9.99 14.28
CA GLY A 129 -26.47 9.15 14.66
C GLY A 129 -26.11 8.12 13.59
N LEU A 130 -27.09 7.30 13.19
CA LEU A 130 -26.88 6.23 12.23
C LEU A 130 -26.53 6.76 10.82
N PRO A 131 -27.26 7.74 10.24
CA PRO A 131 -26.90 8.29 8.93
C PRO A 131 -25.53 8.98 8.93
N SER A 132 -25.15 9.67 10.01
CA SER A 132 -23.82 10.29 10.11
C SER A 132 -22.71 9.24 10.10
N PHE A 133 -22.88 8.13 10.81
CA PHE A 133 -21.91 7.03 10.77
C PHE A 133 -21.86 6.38 9.38
N LEU A 134 -23.01 6.07 8.79
CA LEU A 134 -23.09 5.45 7.47
C LEU A 134 -22.49 6.35 6.39
N ALA A 135 -22.66 7.67 6.48
CA ALA A 135 -22.05 8.63 5.57
C ALA A 135 -20.52 8.58 5.66
N VAL A 136 -19.93 8.55 6.88
CA VAL A 136 -18.49 8.40 7.06
C VAL A 136 -18.01 7.03 6.54
N ALA A 137 -18.71 5.95 6.90
CA ALA A 137 -18.36 4.60 6.46
C ALA A 137 -18.44 4.43 4.93
N ALA A 138 -19.44 5.04 4.29
CA ALA A 138 -19.59 5.05 2.84
C ALA A 138 -18.53 5.93 2.17
N ALA A 139 -18.22 7.10 2.73
CA ALA A 139 -17.16 7.97 2.24
C ALA A 139 -15.75 7.35 2.40
N MET A 140 -15.56 6.46 3.38
CA MET A 140 -14.31 5.72 3.57
C MET A 140 -14.18 4.47 2.69
N LYS A 141 -15.23 4.02 1.99
CA LYS A 141 -15.17 2.84 1.12
C LYS A 141 -14.59 3.09 -0.30
N PRO A 142 -14.61 4.31 -0.88
CA PRO A 142 -13.92 4.59 -2.14
C PRO A 142 -12.63 5.46 -2.11
N PRO A 143 -11.99 5.91 -1.01
CA PRO A 143 -10.74 6.68 -1.10
C PRO A 143 -9.60 5.84 -1.69
N ARG A 144 -9.33 4.64 -1.16
CA ARG A 144 -8.19 3.83 -1.59
C ARG A 144 -8.30 3.35 -3.04
N ARG A 145 -9.50 2.98 -3.49
CA ARG A 145 -9.72 2.56 -4.88
C ARG A 145 -9.64 3.76 -5.83
N THR A 146 -10.18 4.90 -5.44
CA THR A 146 -10.13 6.13 -6.24
C THR A 146 -8.73 6.72 -6.29
N GLU A 147 -7.98 6.71 -5.19
CA GLU A 147 -6.56 7.10 -5.11
C GLU A 147 -5.70 6.19 -5.99
N ARG A 148 -5.94 4.88 -5.98
CA ARG A 148 -5.28 3.94 -6.90
C ARG A 148 -5.64 4.21 -8.35
N ALA A 149 -6.91 4.45 -8.66
CA ALA A 149 -7.35 4.80 -10.02
C ALA A 149 -6.69 6.10 -10.49
N GLU A 150 -6.67 7.14 -9.65
CA GLU A 150 -6.06 8.43 -9.94
C GLU A 150 -4.54 8.32 -10.10
N LEU A 151 -3.88 7.55 -9.24
CA LEU A 151 -2.47 7.18 -9.41
C LEU A 151 -2.27 6.56 -10.79
N LEU A 152 -3.00 5.48 -11.10
CA LEU A 152 -2.89 4.73 -12.35
C LEU A 152 -3.11 5.58 -13.59
N ARG A 153 -4.05 6.53 -13.57
CA ARG A 153 -4.26 7.50 -14.65
C ARG A 153 -3.07 8.43 -14.83
N ARG A 154 -2.48 8.93 -13.73
CA ARG A 154 -1.37 9.88 -13.78
C ARG A 154 -0.05 9.28 -14.19
N VAL A 155 0.18 8.02 -13.82
CA VAL A 155 1.37 7.27 -14.24
C VAL A 155 1.15 6.54 -15.58
N ASP A 156 -0.02 6.70 -16.20
CA ASP A 156 -0.23 6.20 -17.56
C ASP A 156 0.46 7.13 -18.55
N ASN A 157 1.54 6.65 -19.16
CA ASN A 157 2.30 7.41 -20.16
C ASN A 157 1.67 7.34 -21.56
N GLY A 158 0.38 7.00 -21.65
CA GLY A 158 -0.37 6.86 -22.90
C GLY A 158 -0.76 8.23 -23.48
N PRO A 159 -0.80 8.38 -24.82
CA PRO A 159 -1.24 9.63 -25.45
C PRO A 159 -2.75 9.88 -25.34
N LEU A 160 -3.52 8.87 -24.94
CA LEU A 160 -4.97 8.92 -24.82
C LEU A 160 -5.40 8.56 -23.39
N PRO A 161 -6.55 9.08 -22.92
CA PRO A 161 -7.13 8.67 -21.64
C PRO A 161 -7.32 7.15 -21.59
N MET A 162 -6.97 6.56 -20.46
CA MET A 162 -7.12 5.13 -20.23
C MET A 162 -8.60 4.71 -20.33
N PRO A 163 -8.95 3.69 -21.15
CA PRO A 163 -10.31 3.16 -21.17
C PRO A 163 -10.72 2.60 -19.81
N ALA A 164 -11.97 2.82 -19.39
CA ALA A 164 -12.48 2.39 -18.08
C ALA A 164 -12.28 0.88 -17.81
N VAL A 165 -12.45 0.03 -18.83
CA VAL A 165 -12.22 -1.42 -18.70
C VAL A 165 -10.74 -1.72 -18.38
N VAL A 166 -9.82 -0.99 -19.00
CA VAL A 166 -8.38 -1.16 -18.76
C VAL A 166 -8.02 -0.65 -17.36
N GLU A 167 -8.60 0.46 -16.93
CA GLU A 167 -8.41 0.98 -15.58
C GLU A 167 -8.85 -0.02 -14.51
N GLU A 168 -10.06 -0.58 -14.64
CA GLU A 168 -10.58 -1.58 -13.71
C GLU A 168 -9.69 -2.82 -13.64
N LEU A 169 -9.16 -3.29 -14.78
CA LEU A 169 -8.20 -4.39 -14.81
C LEU A 169 -6.90 -4.06 -14.06
N ARG A 170 -6.38 -2.84 -14.22
CA ARG A 170 -5.15 -2.41 -13.54
C ARG A 170 -5.37 -2.21 -12.04
N ILE A 171 -6.54 -1.73 -11.63
CA ILE A 171 -6.92 -1.65 -10.21
C ILE A 171 -7.02 -3.06 -9.62
N ALA A 172 -7.65 -4.00 -10.33
CA ALA A 172 -7.74 -5.38 -9.89
C ALA A 172 -6.35 -6.03 -9.74
N GLU A 173 -5.44 -5.75 -10.69
CA GLU A 173 -4.05 -6.22 -10.60
C GLU A 173 -3.31 -5.64 -9.38
N TRP A 174 -3.49 -4.34 -9.12
CA TRP A 174 -2.97 -3.70 -7.91
C TRP A 174 -3.51 -4.35 -6.63
N GLU A 175 -4.81 -4.66 -6.61
CA GLU A 175 -5.48 -5.31 -5.48
C GLU A 175 -4.95 -6.72 -5.23
N VAL A 176 -4.57 -7.46 -6.28
CA VAL A 176 -3.90 -8.76 -6.16
C VAL A 176 -2.55 -8.61 -5.44
N TYR A 177 -1.69 -7.67 -5.86
CA TYR A 177 -0.39 -7.44 -5.21
C TYR A 177 -0.55 -7.00 -3.75
N SER A 178 -1.41 -6.00 -3.52
CA SER A 178 -1.65 -5.47 -2.18
C SER A 178 -2.21 -6.53 -1.23
N GLY A 179 -3.18 -7.33 -1.70
CA GLY A 179 -3.79 -8.40 -0.92
C GLY A 179 -2.81 -9.52 -0.61
N PHE A 180 -1.95 -9.89 -1.56
CA PHE A 180 -0.90 -10.88 -1.34
C PHE A 180 0.07 -10.42 -0.25
N PHE A 181 0.68 -9.24 -0.41
CA PHE A 181 1.66 -8.74 0.56
C PHE A 181 1.05 -8.49 1.93
N GLN A 182 -0.20 -8.03 2.00
CA GLN A 182 -0.93 -7.90 3.24
C GLN A 182 -1.10 -9.26 3.95
N GLY A 183 -1.54 -10.29 3.24
CA GLY A 183 -1.75 -11.62 3.81
C GLY A 183 -0.46 -12.24 4.35
N VAL A 184 0.64 -12.13 3.59
CA VAL A 184 1.96 -12.61 4.04
C VAL A 184 2.45 -11.81 5.24
N SER A 185 2.34 -10.48 5.22
CA SER A 185 2.81 -9.62 6.32
C SER A 185 2.07 -9.81 7.65
N HIS A 186 0.85 -10.35 7.61
CA HIS A 186 0.04 -10.62 8.80
C HIS A 186 0.01 -12.10 9.18
N HIS A 187 0.83 -12.94 8.53
CA HIS A 187 0.86 -14.39 8.72
C HIS A 187 -0.51 -15.08 8.49
N THR A 188 -1.39 -14.46 7.70
CA THR A 188 -2.70 -15.04 7.36
C THR A 188 -2.68 -15.80 6.04
N ARG A 189 -1.51 -15.88 5.40
CA ARG A 189 -1.26 -16.61 4.16
C ARG A 189 0.03 -17.40 4.30
N GLU A 190 -0.07 -18.73 4.21
CA GLU A 190 1.09 -19.60 3.99
C GLU A 190 1.65 -19.35 2.58
N THR A 191 2.98 -19.29 2.47
CA THR A 191 3.67 -18.97 1.23
C THR A 191 5.09 -19.54 1.24
N SER A 192 5.69 -19.70 0.07
CA SER A 192 7.12 -19.98 -0.08
C SER A 192 7.95 -18.74 -0.46
N THR A 193 9.27 -18.82 -0.29
CA THR A 193 10.23 -17.83 -0.80
C THR A 193 10.09 -17.61 -2.31
N GLU A 194 9.86 -18.68 -3.07
CA GLU A 194 9.70 -18.60 -4.53
C GLU A 194 8.43 -17.83 -4.90
N GLU A 195 7.32 -18.05 -4.20
CA GLU A 195 6.06 -17.35 -4.42
C GLU A 195 6.19 -15.86 -4.11
N VAL A 196 6.83 -15.51 -2.98
CA VAL A 196 7.09 -14.10 -2.62
C VAL A 196 7.99 -13.44 -3.66
N ALA A 197 9.08 -14.11 -4.07
CA ALA A 197 9.99 -13.59 -5.09
C ALA A 197 9.29 -13.39 -6.44
N ASN A 198 8.42 -14.32 -6.84
CA ASN A 198 7.64 -14.20 -8.08
C ASN A 198 6.63 -13.06 -8.01
N MET A 199 5.90 -12.94 -6.90
CA MET A 199 4.95 -11.85 -6.71
C MET A 199 5.65 -10.49 -6.68
N MET A 200 6.81 -10.43 -6.03
CA MET A 200 7.67 -9.24 -6.04
C MET A 200 8.07 -8.87 -7.46
N ARG A 201 8.63 -9.80 -8.26
CA ARG A 201 9.00 -9.54 -9.66
C ARG A 201 7.84 -9.03 -10.51
N ARG A 202 6.65 -9.62 -10.35
CA ARG A 202 5.44 -9.17 -11.06
C ARG A 202 5.03 -7.76 -10.64
N CYS A 203 5.06 -7.48 -9.35
CA CYS A 203 4.79 -6.15 -8.82
C CYS A 203 5.83 -5.12 -9.30
N GLU A 204 7.11 -5.48 -9.34
CA GLU A 204 8.20 -4.63 -9.84
C GLU A 204 7.96 -4.26 -11.30
N GLN A 205 7.68 -5.24 -12.16
CA GLN A 205 7.35 -5.02 -13.56
C GLN A 205 6.10 -4.14 -13.72
N PHE A 206 5.05 -4.42 -12.95
CA PHE A 206 3.84 -3.63 -12.95
C PHE A 206 4.10 -2.15 -12.60
N LEU A 207 4.93 -1.89 -11.60
CA LEU A 207 5.31 -0.53 -11.22
C LEU A 207 6.18 0.14 -12.28
N LEU A 208 7.17 -0.56 -12.83
CA LEU A 208 8.08 -0.04 -13.85
C LEU A 208 7.36 0.39 -15.11
N ASP A 209 6.41 -0.41 -15.61
CA ASP A 209 5.62 -0.10 -16.81
C ASP A 209 4.87 1.24 -16.73
N ARG A 210 4.77 1.80 -15.52
CA ARG A 210 3.99 3.00 -15.22
C ARG A 210 4.87 4.14 -14.70
N LEU A 211 5.78 3.86 -13.78
CA LEU A 211 6.67 4.87 -13.18
C LEU A 211 7.78 5.32 -14.12
N VAL A 212 8.18 4.46 -15.05
CA VAL A 212 9.21 4.78 -16.04
C VAL A 212 8.50 4.99 -17.38
N PRO A 213 8.51 6.22 -17.92
CA PRO A 213 8.03 6.46 -19.27
C PRO A 213 8.75 5.53 -20.25
N ARG A 214 8.01 4.77 -21.06
CA ARG A 214 8.59 3.99 -22.17
C ARG A 214 9.18 4.89 -23.28
N THR A 215 9.37 6.17 -23.01
CA THR A 215 9.77 7.17 -23.99
C THR A 215 11.29 7.26 -24.13
N PHE A 216 11.74 6.83 -25.30
CA PHE A 216 12.80 7.46 -26.09
C PHE A 216 14.27 7.43 -25.64
N GLU A 217 14.66 7.11 -24.41
CA GLU A 217 16.10 6.91 -24.12
C GLU A 217 16.67 5.72 -24.93
N ASN A 218 15.90 4.65 -25.05
CA ASN A 218 16.23 3.56 -25.96
C ASN A 218 16.18 3.96 -27.44
N ARG A 219 15.38 4.96 -27.85
CA ARG A 219 15.35 5.38 -29.27
C ARG A 219 16.56 6.21 -29.65
N ALA A 220 17.08 7.05 -28.75
CA ALA A 220 18.33 7.76 -28.97
C ALA A 220 19.52 6.78 -29.00
N ALA A 221 19.56 5.80 -28.08
CA ALA A 221 20.58 4.75 -28.09
C ALA A 221 20.48 3.84 -29.34
N ILE A 222 19.27 3.42 -29.72
CA ILE A 222 19.05 2.62 -30.93
C ILE A 222 19.36 3.46 -32.19
N ALA A 223 18.96 4.73 -32.24
CA ALA A 223 19.29 5.62 -33.35
C ALA A 223 20.80 5.91 -33.42
N ALA A 224 21.50 5.98 -32.29
CA ALA A 224 22.96 6.10 -32.25
C ALA A 224 23.64 4.83 -32.79
N ILE A 225 23.17 3.64 -32.40
CA ILE A 225 23.65 2.37 -32.96
C ILE A 225 23.36 2.28 -34.46
N ILE A 226 22.17 2.66 -34.91
CA ILE A 226 21.81 2.66 -36.35
C ILE A 226 22.66 3.68 -37.12
N ALA A 227 22.85 4.89 -36.58
CA ALA A 227 23.67 5.92 -37.19
C ALA A 227 25.15 5.52 -37.25
N GLU A 228 25.66 4.80 -36.25
CA GLU A 228 27.01 4.24 -36.22
C GLU A 228 27.21 3.16 -37.29
N VAL A 229 26.22 2.28 -37.51
CA VAL A 229 26.20 1.29 -38.61
C VAL A 229 26.07 1.96 -39.99
N GLU A 230 25.34 3.07 -40.09
CA GLU A 230 25.15 3.79 -41.36
C GLU A 230 26.32 4.74 -41.70
N HIS A 231 27.17 5.14 -40.73
CA HIS A 231 28.24 6.14 -40.92
C HIS A 231 29.69 5.65 -40.65
N GLY A 232 29.95 4.40 -40.25
CA GLY A 232 31.30 3.81 -40.18
C GLY A 232 31.33 2.40 -40.79
N LYS A 233 32.25 2.06 -41.71
CA LYS A 233 33.67 1.70 -41.48
C LYS A 233 33.88 0.64 -40.40
#